data_AF-A0A2W1NT33-F1
#
_entry.id   AF-A0A2W1NT33-F1
#
_cell.length_a   1.000
_cell.length_b   1.000
_cell.length_c   1.000
_cell.angle_alpha   90.00
_cell.angle_beta   90.00
_cell.angle_gamma   90.00
#
_symmetry.space_group_name_H-M   'P 1'
#
loop_
_entity.id
_entity.type
_entity.pdbx_description
1 polymer ?
#
loop_
_entity_poly.entity_id
_entity_poly.type
_entity_poly.pdbx_seq_one_letter_code
_entity_poly.pdbx_strand_id
1 'polypeptide(L)'
;MNFNSKEEADLFESKMTAANLWFEKDTEDHQGDILYLFAVKNREFDLVQKINFEVNAKFRKNFIPNKTGRYVLVGFFLFIMLIALIGYFKTNY
;
A
#
# COMPACT_ATOMS: atom_id res chain seq x y z
N MET A 1 -7.30 6.14 -12.53
CA MET A 1 -6.22 5.62 -11.65
C MET A 1 -4.91 6.21 -12.11
N ASN A 2 -3.95 6.43 -11.21
CA ASN A 2 -2.63 6.98 -11.55
C ASN A 2 -1.52 6.20 -10.83
N PHE A 3 -0.36 6.06 -11.47
CA PHE A 3 0.79 5.31 -10.94
C PHE A 3 2.09 6.06 -11.24
N ASN A 4 3.01 6.07 -10.28
CA ASN A 4 4.35 6.70 -10.42
C ASN A 4 5.43 5.69 -10.83
N SER A 5 5.11 4.40 -10.86
CA SER A 5 6.01 3.33 -11.26
C SER A 5 5.48 2.65 -12.50
N LYS A 6 6.37 2.46 -13.49
CA LYS A 6 6.05 1.69 -14.69
C LYS A 6 5.61 0.26 -14.36
N GLU A 7 6.25 -0.37 -13.38
CA GLU A 7 5.94 -1.75 -12.98
C GLU A 7 4.52 -1.87 -12.39
N GLU A 8 4.08 -0.86 -11.63
CA GLU A 8 2.71 -0.81 -11.10
C GLU A 8 1.70 -0.61 -12.22
N ALA A 9 1.98 0.32 -13.13
CA ALA A 9 1.15 0.61 -14.30
C ALA A 9 0.99 -0.60 -15.23
N ASP A 10 2.09 -1.30 -15.52
CA ASP A 10 2.10 -2.48 -16.40
C ASP A 10 1.34 -3.66 -15.76
N LEU A 11 1.47 -3.85 -14.43
CA LEU A 11 0.68 -4.87 -13.73
C LEU A 11 -0.82 -4.53 -13.71
N PHE A 12 -1.15 -3.25 -13.51
CA PHE A 12 -2.53 -2.78 -13.54
C PHE A 12 -3.15 -2.99 -14.93
N GLU A 13 -2.46 -2.60 -15.99
CA GLU A 13 -2.89 -2.81 -17.38
C GLU A 13 -3.11 -4.29 -17.71
N SER A 14 -2.18 -5.15 -17.29
CA SER A 14 -2.29 -6.60 -17.48
C SER A 14 -3.55 -7.17 -16.80
N LYS A 15 -3.83 -6.75 -15.55
CA LYS A 15 -5.04 -7.19 -14.82
C LYS A 15 -6.33 -6.66 -15.45
N MET A 16 -6.33 -5.40 -15.90
CA MET A 16 -7.48 -4.80 -16.59
C MET A 16 -7.79 -5.54 -17.89
N THR A 17 -6.75 -5.85 -18.68
CA THR A 17 -6.86 -6.61 -19.93
C THR A 17 -7.36 -8.03 -19.68
N ALA A 18 -6.80 -8.72 -18.67
CA ALA A 18 -7.22 -10.07 -18.29
C ALA A 18 -8.69 -10.13 -17.82
N ALA A 19 -9.20 -9.04 -17.22
CA ALA A 19 -10.59 -8.91 -16.82
C ALA A 19 -11.52 -8.43 -17.95
N ASN A 20 -11.02 -8.25 -19.18
CA ASN A 20 -11.76 -7.66 -20.31
C ASN A 20 -12.39 -6.30 -20.00
N LEU A 21 -11.71 -5.47 -19.20
CA LEU A 21 -12.17 -4.13 -18.85
C LEU A 21 -11.68 -3.11 -19.86
N TRP A 22 -12.55 -2.16 -20.19
CA TRP A 22 -12.17 -1.05 -21.06
C TRP A 22 -11.47 0.05 -20.25
N PHE A 23 -10.38 0.58 -20.80
CA PHE A 23 -9.64 1.71 -20.23
C PHE A 23 -8.93 2.50 -21.33
N GLU A 24 -8.61 3.74 -21.04
CA GLU A 24 -7.65 4.55 -21.81
C GLU A 24 -6.39 4.76 -20.97
N LYS A 25 -5.23 4.69 -21.61
CA LYS A 25 -3.92 4.87 -20.97
C LYS A 25 -3.24 6.10 -21.57
N ASP A 26 -2.68 6.94 -20.70
CA ASP A 26 -1.87 8.09 -21.08
C ASP A 26 -0.67 8.24 -20.13
N THR A 27 0.29 9.09 -20.49
CA THR A 27 1.44 9.44 -19.67
C THR A 27 1.64 10.93 -19.62
N GLU A 28 1.83 11.47 -18.41
CA GLU A 28 2.09 12.89 -18.18
C GLU A 28 3.47 13.05 -17.52
N ASP A 29 4.24 14.05 -17.94
CA ASP A 29 5.45 14.46 -17.21
C ASP A 29 5.02 15.38 -16.06
N HIS A 30 5.20 14.90 -14.83
CA HIS A 30 4.83 15.60 -13.63
C HIS A 30 6.07 15.85 -12.77
N GLN A 31 6.57 17.09 -12.81
CA GLN A 31 7.75 17.54 -12.06
C GLN A 31 9.03 16.73 -12.36
N GLY A 32 9.20 16.22 -13.59
CA GLY A 32 10.35 15.44 -14.01
C GLY A 32 10.21 13.93 -13.81
N ASP A 33 9.09 13.48 -13.24
CA ASP A 33 8.72 12.07 -13.11
C ASP A 33 7.56 11.73 -14.06
N ILE A 34 7.57 10.52 -14.62
CA ILE A 34 6.49 10.04 -15.50
C ILE A 34 5.32 9.54 -14.66
N LEU A 35 4.16 10.17 -14.83
CA LEU A 35 2.89 9.73 -14.26
C LEU A 35 2.11 8.92 -15.29
N TYR A 36 1.76 7.68 -14.94
CA TYR A 36 0.94 6.80 -15.78
C TYR A 36 -0.53 6.95 -15.41
N LEU A 37 -1.37 7.36 -16.36
CA LEU A 37 -2.77 7.67 -16.15
C LEU A 37 -3.67 6.62 -16.83
N PHE A 38 -4.72 6.21 -16.12
CA PHE A 38 -5.74 5.29 -16.61
C PHE A 38 -7.15 5.85 -16.40
N ALA A 39 -7.85 6.13 -17.48
CA ALA A 39 -9.28 6.47 -17.45
C ALA A 39 -10.13 5.20 -17.57
N VAL A 40 -11.19 5.11 -16.75
CA VAL A 40 -12.06 3.94 -16.68
C VAL A 40 -13.52 4.34 -16.65
N LYS A 41 -14.41 3.44 -17.06
CA LYS A 41 -15.86 3.69 -17.02
C LYS A 41 -16.37 3.67 -15.59
N ASN A 42 -17.21 4.66 -15.24
CA ASN A 42 -17.76 4.76 -13.89
C ASN A 42 -18.56 3.51 -13.46
N ARG A 43 -19.25 2.84 -14.41
CA ARG A 43 -20.03 1.62 -14.14
C ARG A 43 -19.18 0.42 -13.70
N GLU A 44 -17.88 0.42 -14.00
CA GLU A 44 -16.93 -0.65 -13.70
C GLU A 44 -15.99 -0.26 -12.55
N PHE A 45 -16.20 0.93 -11.96
CA PHE A 45 -15.27 1.55 -11.02
C PHE A 45 -14.96 0.66 -9.81
N ASP A 46 -15.94 -0.03 -9.25
CA ASP A 46 -15.74 -0.92 -8.09
C ASP A 46 -14.76 -2.06 -8.40
N LEU A 47 -14.88 -2.67 -9.58
CA LEU A 47 -14.00 -3.76 -10.01
C LEU A 47 -12.59 -3.24 -10.29
N VAL A 48 -12.49 -2.09 -10.96
CA VAL A 48 -11.21 -1.40 -11.21
C VAL A 48 -10.52 -1.03 -9.89
N GLN A 49 -11.29 -0.56 -8.90
CA GLN A 49 -10.76 -0.18 -7.60
C GLN A 49 -10.24 -1.40 -6.86
N LYS A 50 -10.91 -2.55 -6.94
CA LYS A 50 -10.41 -3.82 -6.42
C LYS A 50 -9.08 -4.22 -7.07
N ILE A 51 -8.97 -4.12 -8.39
CA ILE A 51 -7.72 -4.37 -9.13
C ILE A 51 -6.61 -3.43 -8.65
N ASN A 52 -6.91 -2.14 -8.50
CA ASN A 52 -5.97 -1.15 -7.98
C ASN A 52 -5.47 -1.50 -6.58
N PHE A 53 -6.37 -1.94 -5.68
CA PHE A 53 -5.98 -2.40 -4.34
C PHE A 53 -5.05 -3.61 -4.37
N GLU A 54 -5.28 -4.57 -5.28
CA GLU A 54 -4.42 -5.74 -5.44
C GLU A 54 -3.03 -5.37 -5.96
N VAL A 55 -2.95 -4.46 -6.94
CA VAL A 55 -1.68 -3.92 -7.44
C VAL A 55 -0.93 -3.23 -6.30
N ASN A 56 -1.57 -2.29 -5.61
CA ASN A 56 -0.98 -1.60 -4.46
C ASN A 56 -0.59 -2.54 -3.32
N ALA A 57 -1.31 -3.65 -3.10
CA ALA A 57 -0.92 -4.66 -2.13
C ALA A 57 0.38 -5.37 -2.51
N LYS A 58 0.61 -5.64 -3.79
CA LYS A 58 1.82 -6.31 -4.28
C LYS A 58 3.07 -5.43 -4.18
N PHE A 59 2.91 -4.13 -4.45
CA PHE A 59 4.02 -3.16 -4.44
C PHE A 59 4.16 -2.40 -3.11
N ARG A 60 3.27 -2.65 -2.14
CA ARG A 60 3.31 -2.00 -0.82
C ARG A 60 4.67 -2.25 -0.16
N LYS A 61 5.44 -1.18 0.04
CA LYS A 61 6.63 -1.23 0.88
C LYS A 61 6.19 -1.42 2.34
N ASN A 62 6.94 -2.24 3.08
CA ASN A 62 6.71 -2.38 4.51
C ASN A 62 6.86 -1.02 5.20
N PHE A 63 5.92 -0.69 6.10
CA PHE A 63 5.93 0.57 6.87
C PHE A 63 7.27 0.81 7.58
N ILE A 64 7.94 -0.27 8.02
CA ILE A 64 9.33 -0.23 8.49
C ILE A 64 10.15 -1.16 7.59
N PRO A 65 10.97 -0.62 6.67
CA PRO A 65 11.79 -1.41 5.76
C PRO A 65 12.81 -2.29 6.50
N ASN A 66 13.34 -1.77 7.61
CA ASN A 66 14.32 -2.47 8.44
C ASN A 66 13.62 -3.47 9.37
N LYS A 67 13.73 -4.77 9.04
CA LYS A 67 13.19 -5.87 9.85
C LYS A 67 13.67 -5.80 11.30
N THR A 68 14.93 -5.46 11.53
CA THR A 68 15.53 -5.36 12.88
C THR A 68 14.90 -4.20 13.66
N GLY A 69 14.84 -3.01 13.06
CA GLY A 69 14.24 -1.83 13.69
C GLY A 69 12.77 -2.05 14.07
N ARG A 70 12.01 -2.76 13.22
CA ARG A 70 10.62 -3.11 13.50
C ARG A 70 10.47 -3.95 14.77
N TYR A 71 11.27 -5.01 14.91
CA TYR A 71 11.17 -5.88 16.09
C TYR A 71 11.71 -5.24 17.37
N VAL A 72 12.75 -4.40 17.27
CA VAL A 72 13.26 -3.64 18.41
C VAL A 72 12.20 -2.67 18.95
N LEU A 73 11.54 -1.92 18.06
CA LEU A 73 10.49 -0.97 18.47
C LEU A 73 9.30 -1.68 19.13
N VAL A 74 8.82 -2.78 18.52
CA VAL A 74 7.73 -3.58 19.09
C VAL A 74 8.13 -4.16 20.46
N GLY A 75 9.34 -4.71 20.58
CA GLY A 75 9.85 -5.24 21.84
C GLY A 75 9.96 -4.17 22.92
N PHE A 76 10.39 -2.96 22.57
CA PHE A 76 10.50 -1.83 23.49
C PHE A 76 9.14 -1.43 24.08
N PHE A 77 8.10 -1.30 23.24
CA PHE A 77 6.76 -0.98 23.73
C PHE A 77 6.16 -2.09 24.59
N LEU A 78 6.36 -3.35 24.21
CA LEU A 78 5.94 -4.50 25.03
C LEU A 78 6.64 -4.49 26.38
N PHE A 79 7.94 -4.18 26.41
CA PHE A 79 8.70 -4.08 27.65
C PHE A 79 8.20 -2.96 28.56
N ILE A 80 7.92 -1.77 28.03
CA ILE A 80 7.32 -0.67 28.81
C ILE A 80 5.95 -1.07 29.35
N MET A 81 5.11 -1.72 28.53
CA MET A 81 3.81 -2.23 28.99
C MET A 81 3.95 -3.22 30.14
N LEU A 82 4.92 -4.14 30.08
CA LEU A 82 5.17 -5.09 31.17
C LEU A 82 5.58 -4.37 32.45
N ILE A 83 6.48 -3.38 32.37
CA ILE A 83 6.87 -2.57 33.53
C ILE A 83 5.66 -1.82 34.10
N ALA A 84 4.84 -1.22 33.24
CA ALA A 84 3.64 -0.49 33.67
C ALA A 84 2.65 -1.42 34.40
N LEU A 85 2.43 -2.64 33.88
CA LEU A 85 1.58 -3.64 34.53
C LEU A 85 2.14 -4.06 35.90
N ILE A 86 3.45 -4.33 35.99
CA ILE A 86 4.10 -4.67 37.27
C ILE A 86 3.95 -3.53 38.27
N GLY A 87 4.19 -2.28 37.85
CA GLY A 87 4.03 -1.10 38.68
C GLY A 87 2.58 -0.92 39.16
N TYR A 88 1.62 -1.14 38.28
CA TYR A 88 0.19 -1.11 38.61
C TYR A 88 -0.17 -2.15 39.68
N PHE A 89 0.23 -3.41 39.51
CA PHE A 89 -0.05 -4.46 40.48
C PHE A 89 0.65 -4.24 41.82
N LYS A 90 1.91 -3.76 41.82
CA LYS A 90 2.65 -3.47 43.05
C LYS A 90 2.09 -2.27 43.83
N THR A 91 1.40 -1.34 43.16
CA THR A 91 0.84 -0.14 43.80
C THR A 91 -0.56 -0.41 44.38
N ASN A 92 -1.31 -1.36 43.82
CA ASN A 92 -2.69 -1.67 44.21
C ASN A 92 -2.81 -2.90 45.15
N TYR A 93 -1.68 -3.45 45.63
CA TYR A 93 -1.60 -4.55 46.59
C TYR A 93 -0.59 -4.20 47.68
#